data_AF-A0A957M946-F1
#
_entry.id   AF-A0A957M946-F1
#
_cell.length_a   1.000
_cell.length_b   1.000
_cell.length_c   1.000
_cell.angle_alpha   90.00
_cell.angle_beta   90.00
_cell.angle_gamma   90.00
#
_symmetry.space_group_name_H-M   'P 1'
#
loop_
_entity.id
_entity.type
_entity.pdbx_description
1 polymer ?
#
loop_
_entity_poly.entity_id
_entity_poly.type
_entity_poly.pdbx_seq_one_letter_code
_entity_poly.pdbx_strand_id
1 'polypeptide(L)'
;RFLAVPGVVLLIVMDAFDGIVARRRNETSLLGSVLDIAADRAVEITLWVVFASLNLISIVIPIIFIIRGALTDSVREVGYAGGKTAHAQMSSDWGYWIVAGRPMRAGYGLVKAAAFMTLALTLALQTIQSSLYQPALISALVLSWLSTLLCIVRGVPVVMEAFRWEKGGA
;
A
#
# COMPACT_ATOMS: atom_id res chain seq x y z
N ARG A 1 -4.70 -1.94 24.77
CA ARG A 1 -5.65 -1.32 23.80
C ARG A 1 -5.53 0.21 23.77
N PHE A 2 -5.56 0.90 24.90
CA PHE A 2 -5.38 2.38 24.98
C PHE A 2 -4.08 2.92 24.33
N LEU A 3 -2.97 2.16 24.36
CA LEU A 3 -1.70 2.57 23.73
C LEU A 3 -1.59 2.25 22.23
N ALA A 4 -2.52 1.47 21.65
CA ALA A 4 -2.41 1.03 20.25
C ALA A 4 -2.65 2.19 19.28
N VAL A 5 -3.53 3.13 19.64
CA VAL A 5 -3.87 4.29 18.81
C VAL A 5 -2.72 5.31 18.76
N PRO A 6 -2.18 5.80 19.90
CA PRO A 6 -0.99 6.65 19.86
C PRO A 6 0.22 5.92 19.28
N GLY A 7 0.33 4.60 19.47
CA GLY A 7 1.40 3.79 18.85
C GLY A 7 1.31 3.74 17.33
N VAL A 8 0.14 3.48 16.75
CA VAL A 8 -0.05 3.46 15.29
C VAL A 8 0.10 4.86 14.70
N VAL A 9 -0.42 5.89 15.37
CA VAL A 9 -0.24 7.29 14.94
C VAL A 9 1.24 7.69 15.02
N LEU A 10 1.95 7.33 16.09
CA LEU A 10 3.39 7.59 16.22
C LEU A 10 4.18 6.85 15.15
N LEU A 11 3.86 5.58 14.86
CA LEU A 11 4.51 4.81 13.80
C LEU A 11 4.31 5.44 12.43
N ILE A 12 3.07 5.81 12.07
CA ILE A 12 2.77 6.47 10.79
C ILE A 12 3.47 7.82 10.69
N VAL A 13 3.50 8.58 11.80
CA VAL A 13 4.16 9.89 11.84
C VAL A 13 5.67 9.76 11.77
N MET A 14 6.27 8.81 12.49
CA MET A 14 7.72 8.57 12.47
C MET A 14 8.19 8.08 11.10
N ASP A 15 7.46 7.18 10.46
CA ASP A 15 7.75 6.68 9.11
C ASP A 15 7.71 7.81 8.06
N ALA A 16 6.69 8.68 8.15
CA ALA A 16 6.60 9.88 7.34
C ALA A 16 7.74 10.87 7.64
N PHE A 17 8.19 10.97 8.89
CA PHE A 17 9.26 11.87 9.31
C PHE A 17 10.65 11.38 8.85
N ASP A 18 10.94 10.09 9.00
CA ASP A 18 12.22 9.49 8.60
C ASP A 18 12.41 9.58 7.08
N GLY A 19 11.35 9.36 6.30
CA GLY A 19 11.37 9.58 4.85
C GLY A 19 11.56 11.05 4.44
N ILE A 20 11.21 12.04 5.28
CA ILE A 20 11.48 13.47 5.02
C ILE A 20 12.92 13.84 5.40
N VAL A 21 13.40 13.32 6.54
CA VAL A 21 14.74 13.58 7.05
C VAL A 21 15.80 12.94 6.15
N ALA A 22 15.58 11.70 5.68
CA ALA A 22 16.48 11.01 4.75
C ALA A 22 16.62 11.76 3.41
N ARG A 23 15.51 12.27 2.85
CA ARG A 23 15.51 13.08 1.62
C ARG A 23 16.26 14.41 1.76
N ARG A 24 16.34 14.97 2.98
CA ARG A 24 17.10 16.20 3.26
C ARG A 24 18.59 15.95 3.48
N ARG A 25 19.01 14.73 3.81
CA ARG A 25 20.42 14.40 4.09
C ARG A 25 21.22 13.86 2.90
N ASN A 26 20.59 13.61 1.74
CA ASN A 26 21.25 13.18 0.50
C ASN A 26 22.14 11.91 0.61
N GLU A 27 22.08 11.19 1.72
CA GLU A 27 22.76 9.91 1.93
C GLU A 27 21.86 8.76 1.48
N THR A 28 21.67 8.63 0.17
CA THR A 28 20.87 7.53 -0.40
C THR A 28 21.79 6.42 -0.91
N SER A 29 22.12 5.47 -0.02
CA SER A 29 22.70 4.19 -0.43
C SER A 29 21.65 3.38 -1.21
N LEU A 30 22.06 2.71 -2.29
CA LEU A 30 21.19 1.81 -3.07
C LEU A 30 20.59 0.68 -2.20
N LEU A 31 21.35 0.15 -1.24
CA LEU A 31 20.81 -0.83 -0.29
C LEU A 31 19.80 -0.18 0.67
N GLY A 32 20.07 1.05 1.09
CA GLY A 32 19.17 1.79 1.97
C GLY A 32 17.82 2.06 1.32
N SER A 33 17.80 2.46 0.05
CA SER A 33 16.54 2.73 -0.67
C SER A 33 15.69 1.49 -0.94
N VAL A 34 16.32 0.32 -1.15
CA VAL A 34 15.60 -0.96 -1.27
C VAL A 34 15.03 -1.40 0.07
N LEU A 35 15.80 -1.26 1.16
CA LEU A 35 15.36 -1.60 2.51
C LEU A 35 14.20 -0.70 2.98
N ASP A 36 14.24 0.59 2.66
CA ASP A 36 13.18 1.58 2.94
C ASP A 36 11.85 1.13 2.32
N ILE A 37 11.86 0.80 1.02
CA ILE A 37 10.67 0.30 0.31
C ILE A 37 10.15 -1.01 0.92
N ALA A 38 11.04 -1.91 1.33
CA ALA A 38 10.67 -3.17 1.96
C ALA A 38 10.04 -2.96 3.34
N ALA A 39 10.60 -2.04 4.14
CA ALA A 39 10.10 -1.65 5.45
C ALA A 39 8.72 -0.99 5.35
N ASP A 40 8.54 -0.02 4.45
CA ASP A 40 7.26 0.63 4.15
C ASP A 40 6.16 -0.41 3.88
N ARG A 41 6.48 -1.41 3.04
CA ARG A 41 5.55 -2.48 2.69
C ARG A 41 5.27 -3.41 3.86
N ALA A 42 6.28 -3.75 4.65
CA ALA A 42 6.11 -4.58 5.84
C ALA A 42 5.19 -3.90 6.87
N VAL A 43 5.36 -2.60 7.10
CA VAL A 43 4.50 -1.79 7.97
C VAL A 43 3.07 -1.76 7.43
N GLU A 44 2.89 -1.51 6.13
CA GLU A 44 1.57 -1.50 5.49
C GLU A 44 0.82 -2.84 5.69
N ILE A 45 1.46 -3.96 5.39
CA ILE A 45 0.85 -5.28 5.53
C ILE A 45 0.54 -5.58 7.00
N THR A 46 1.47 -5.25 7.91
CA THR A 46 1.30 -5.45 9.35
C THR A 46 0.08 -4.68 9.86
N LEU A 47 -0.10 -3.41 9.45
CA LEU A 47 -1.26 -2.62 9.85
C LEU A 47 -2.57 -3.25 9.37
N TRP A 48 -2.67 -3.67 8.11
CA TRP A 48 -3.87 -4.35 7.61
C TRP A 48 -4.19 -5.63 8.38
N VAL A 49 -3.17 -6.45 8.67
CA VAL A 49 -3.33 -7.70 9.44
C VAL A 49 -3.77 -7.43 10.88
N VAL A 50 -3.18 -6.43 11.54
CA VAL A 50 -3.55 -6.07 12.92
C VAL A 50 -4.98 -5.53 12.98
N PHE A 51 -5.39 -4.67 12.05
CA PHE A 51 -6.77 -4.17 12.03
C PHE A 51 -7.79 -5.28 11.70
N ALA A 52 -7.42 -6.25 10.87
CA ALA A 52 -8.25 -7.43 10.62
C ALA A 52 -8.36 -8.34 11.87
N SER A 53 -7.26 -8.57 12.60
CA SER A 53 -7.29 -9.39 13.83
C SER A 53 -8.07 -8.74 14.97
N LEU A 54 -8.17 -7.40 14.97
CA LEU A 54 -9.04 -6.64 15.86
C LEU A 54 -10.52 -6.63 15.44
N ASN A 55 -10.88 -7.34 14.36
CA ASN A 55 -12.22 -7.39 13.77
C ASN A 55 -12.78 -6.02 13.33
N LEU A 56 -11.90 -5.06 12.99
CA LEU A 56 -12.32 -3.77 12.45
C LEU A 56 -12.55 -3.81 10.93
N ILE A 57 -11.87 -4.74 10.25
CA ILE A 57 -11.99 -4.97 8.80
C ILE A 57 -11.99 -6.46 8.50
N SER A 58 -12.42 -6.81 7.28
CA SER A 58 -12.36 -8.19 6.79
C SER A 58 -10.92 -8.64 6.54
N ILE A 59 -10.59 -9.88 6.94
CA ILE A 59 -9.30 -10.51 6.66
C ILE A 59 -9.01 -10.67 5.16
N VAL A 60 -10.03 -10.58 4.32
CA VAL A 60 -9.89 -10.57 2.86
C VAL A 60 -9.01 -9.40 2.40
N ILE A 61 -9.05 -8.25 3.09
CA ILE A 61 -8.26 -7.05 2.73
C ILE A 61 -6.74 -7.32 2.80
N PRO A 62 -6.14 -7.69 3.95
CA PRO A 62 -4.71 -7.96 4.01
C PRO A 62 -4.27 -9.08 3.06
N ILE A 63 -5.10 -10.12 2.87
CA ILE A 63 -4.81 -11.21 1.92
C ILE A 63 -4.66 -10.67 0.50
N ILE A 64 -5.56 -9.78 0.05
CA ILE A 64 -5.46 -9.16 -1.28
C ILE A 64 -4.16 -8.35 -1.41
N PHE A 65 -3.78 -7.58 -0.39
CA PHE A 65 -2.55 -6.78 -0.42
C PHE A 65 -1.29 -7.64 -0.51
N ILE A 66 -1.24 -8.77 0.22
CA ILE A 66 -0.14 -9.73 0.19
C ILE A 66 -0.04 -10.38 -1.19
N ILE A 67 -1.14 -10.97 -1.68
CA ILE A 67 -1.17 -11.68 -2.97
C ILE A 67 -0.83 -10.74 -4.11
N ARG A 68 -1.50 -9.58 -4.18
CA ARG A 68 -1.23 -8.58 -5.22
C ARG A 68 0.23 -8.14 -5.17
N GLY A 69 0.76 -7.91 -3.97
CA GLY A 69 2.13 -7.48 -3.79
C GLY A 69 3.13 -8.49 -4.34
N ALA A 70 3.03 -9.75 -3.90
CA ALA A 70 3.87 -10.85 -4.37
C ALA A 70 3.78 -11.02 -5.89
N LEU A 71 2.58 -11.03 -6.46
CA LEU A 71 2.38 -11.13 -7.91
C LEU A 71 3.07 -9.99 -8.67
N THR A 72 2.87 -8.74 -8.23
CA THR A 72 3.48 -7.58 -8.92
C THR A 72 5.00 -7.55 -8.79
N ASP A 73 5.55 -8.06 -7.69
CA ASP A 73 7.00 -8.10 -7.48
C ASP A 73 7.64 -9.18 -8.32
N SER A 74 7.09 -10.40 -8.33
CA SER A 74 7.59 -11.51 -9.15
C SER A 74 7.56 -11.18 -10.65
N VAL A 75 6.50 -10.51 -11.13
CA VAL A 75 6.44 -10.06 -12.54
C VAL A 75 7.55 -9.06 -12.85
N ARG A 76 7.83 -8.12 -11.94
CA ARG A 76 8.91 -7.14 -12.12
C ARG A 76 10.27 -7.82 -12.14
N GLU A 77 10.51 -8.77 -11.23
CA GLU A 77 11.77 -9.53 -11.17
C GLU A 77 12.04 -10.33 -12.45
N VAL A 78 11.04 -11.03 -12.98
CA VAL A 78 11.13 -11.72 -14.29
C VAL A 78 11.46 -10.72 -15.40
N GLY A 79 10.87 -9.53 -15.33
CA GLY A 79 11.17 -8.45 -16.24
C GLY A 79 12.63 -7.98 -16.21
N TYR A 80 13.22 -7.84 -15.02
CA TYR A 80 14.62 -7.45 -14.83
C TYR A 80 15.59 -8.56 -15.25
N ALA A 81 15.26 -9.83 -15.00
CA ALA A 81 16.09 -10.98 -15.36
C ALA A 81 16.23 -11.16 -16.89
N GLY A 82 15.25 -10.69 -17.67
CA GLY A 82 15.29 -10.68 -19.15
C GLY A 82 16.07 -9.53 -19.79
N GLY A 83 16.80 -8.70 -19.03
CA GLY A 83 17.62 -7.60 -19.55
C GLY A 83 16.85 -6.38 -20.07
N LYS A 84 15.53 -6.29 -19.83
CA LYS A 84 14.69 -5.16 -20.25
C LYS A 84 14.47 -4.20 -19.08
N THR A 85 14.71 -2.91 -19.29
CA THR A 85 14.44 -1.87 -18.29
C THR A 85 12.93 -1.66 -18.12
N ALA A 86 12.48 -1.26 -16.92
CA ALA A 86 11.07 -1.00 -16.59
C ALA A 86 10.36 -0.02 -17.55
N HIS A 87 11.13 0.86 -18.23
CA HIS A 87 10.62 1.77 -19.25
C HIS A 87 10.42 1.13 -20.64
N ALA A 88 11.17 0.08 -20.99
CA ALA A 88 11.02 -0.66 -22.25
C ALA A 88 9.93 -1.74 -22.19
N GLN A 89 9.37 -1.98 -21.00
CA GLN A 89 8.40 -3.04 -20.71
C GLN A 89 6.93 -2.61 -20.84
N MET A 90 6.68 -1.30 -20.72
CA MET A 90 5.34 -0.73 -20.78
C MET A 90 5.06 -0.25 -22.20
N SER A 91 4.19 -0.94 -22.95
CA SER A 91 3.87 -0.59 -24.36
C SER A 91 2.50 0.07 -24.55
N SER A 92 1.78 0.35 -23.47
CA SER A 92 0.41 0.89 -23.52
C SER A 92 0.23 2.10 -22.60
N ASP A 93 -0.06 3.26 -23.19
CA ASP A 93 -0.20 4.57 -22.50
C ASP A 93 -1.23 4.57 -21.35
N TRP A 94 -2.27 3.73 -21.45
CA TRP A 94 -3.29 3.55 -20.43
C TRP A 94 -2.78 2.84 -19.16
N GLY A 95 -1.89 1.86 -19.31
CA GLY A 95 -1.28 1.15 -18.17
C GLY A 95 -0.30 2.04 -17.41
N TYR A 96 0.45 2.89 -18.12
CA TYR A 96 1.35 3.88 -17.52
C TYR A 96 0.59 4.91 -16.68
N TRP A 97 -0.56 5.40 -17.14
CA TRP A 97 -1.31 6.43 -16.41
C TRP A 97 -1.92 5.90 -15.09
N ILE A 98 -2.42 4.65 -15.09
CA ILE A 98 -3.00 3.99 -13.91
C ILE A 98 -1.92 3.52 -12.92
N VAL A 99 -0.77 3.04 -13.42
CA VAL A 99 0.31 2.48 -12.57
C VAL A 99 1.30 3.56 -12.13
N ALA A 100 1.71 4.44 -13.03
CA ALA A 100 2.85 5.38 -12.88
C ALA A 100 2.45 6.87 -12.83
N GLY A 101 1.18 7.22 -13.09
CA GLY A 101 0.69 8.60 -12.96
C GLY A 101 0.90 9.15 -11.55
N ARG A 102 1.69 10.23 -11.42
CA ARG A 102 1.95 10.95 -10.15
C ARG A 102 0.67 11.25 -9.33
N PRO A 103 -0.46 11.72 -9.92
CA PRO A 103 -1.68 11.97 -9.14
C PRO A 103 -2.35 10.68 -8.64
N MET A 104 -2.35 9.60 -9.42
CA MET A 104 -2.94 8.31 -9.01
C MET A 104 -2.13 7.67 -7.87
N ARG A 105 -0.80 7.79 -7.90
CA ARG A 105 0.09 7.31 -6.82
C ARG A 105 -0.12 8.09 -5.53
N ALA A 106 -0.22 9.41 -5.62
CA ALA A 106 -0.50 10.29 -4.48
C ALA A 106 -1.91 10.04 -3.91
N GLY A 107 -2.92 9.95 -4.78
CA GLY A 107 -4.31 9.68 -4.39
C GLY A 107 -4.49 8.33 -3.70
N TYR A 108 -3.91 7.26 -4.25
CA TYR A 108 -3.90 5.96 -3.59
C TYR A 108 -3.21 5.98 -2.22
N GLY A 109 -2.06 6.66 -2.12
CA GLY A 109 -1.37 6.84 -0.85
C GLY A 109 -2.22 7.59 0.18
N LEU A 110 -2.90 8.66 -0.24
CA LEU A 110 -3.84 9.43 0.58
C LEU A 110 -5.01 8.58 1.07
N VAL A 111 -5.63 7.79 0.19
CA VAL A 111 -6.74 6.91 0.57
C VAL A 111 -6.30 5.87 1.59
N LYS A 112 -5.12 5.27 1.42
CA LYS A 112 -4.54 4.34 2.42
C LYS A 112 -4.27 5.01 3.76
N ALA A 113 -3.63 6.17 3.74
CA ALA A 113 -3.35 6.93 4.95
C ALA A 113 -4.65 7.28 5.68
N ALA A 114 -5.67 7.75 4.94
CA ALA A 114 -7.00 8.01 5.49
C ALA A 114 -7.65 6.75 6.08
N ALA A 115 -7.53 5.59 5.41
CA ALA A 115 -8.03 4.32 5.94
C ALA A 115 -7.34 3.95 7.26
N PHE A 116 -6.01 4.02 7.34
CA PHE A 116 -5.28 3.71 8.57
C PHE A 116 -5.58 4.69 9.71
N MET A 117 -5.66 6.00 9.41
CA MET A 117 -6.02 7.02 10.40
C MET A 117 -7.43 6.80 10.94
N THR A 118 -8.40 6.53 10.07
CA THR A 118 -9.79 6.27 10.49
C THR A 118 -9.96 4.94 11.23
N LEU A 119 -9.20 3.90 10.87
CA LEU A 119 -9.15 2.64 11.63
C LEU A 119 -8.56 2.83 13.03
N ALA A 120 -7.45 3.58 13.14
CA ALA A 120 -6.86 3.93 14.42
C ALA A 120 -7.83 4.76 15.29
N LEU A 121 -8.51 5.75 14.68
CA LEU A 121 -9.54 6.53 15.36
C LEU A 121 -10.70 5.65 15.84
N THR A 122 -11.18 4.74 15.00
CA THR A 122 -12.26 3.80 15.34
C THR A 122 -11.89 2.94 16.54
N LEU A 123 -10.64 2.46 16.59
CA LEU A 123 -10.13 1.72 17.74
C LEU A 123 -10.12 2.59 19.01
N ALA A 124 -9.77 3.87 18.91
CA ALA A 124 -9.80 4.80 20.05
C ALA A 124 -11.22 5.02 20.56
N LEU A 125 -12.15 5.30 19.65
CA LEU A 125 -13.56 5.53 19.98
C LEU A 125 -14.21 4.29 20.58
N GLN A 126 -13.81 3.10 20.13
CA GLN A 126 -14.24 1.83 20.74
C GLN A 126 -13.80 1.71 22.20
N THR A 127 -12.58 2.15 22.54
CA THR A 127 -12.08 2.08 23.93
C THR A 127 -12.79 3.03 24.89
N ILE A 128 -13.27 4.19 24.38
CA ILE A 128 -13.97 5.21 25.17
C ILE A 128 -15.50 5.00 25.11
N GLN A 129 -15.97 3.98 24.37
CA GLN A 129 -17.40 3.69 24.14
C GLN A 129 -18.18 4.91 23.62
N SER A 130 -17.54 5.72 22.76
CA SER A 130 -18.14 6.93 22.21
C SER A 130 -19.26 6.60 21.21
N SER A 131 -20.30 7.42 21.16
CA SER A 131 -21.35 7.34 20.14
C SER A 131 -20.83 7.55 18.72
N LEU A 132 -19.65 8.18 18.57
CA LEU A 132 -18.98 8.38 17.28
C LEU A 132 -18.30 7.11 16.74
N TYR A 133 -18.30 6.00 17.48
CA TYR A 133 -17.70 4.73 17.04
C TYR A 133 -18.31 4.23 15.72
N GLN A 134 -19.64 4.20 15.60
CA GLN A 134 -20.33 3.69 14.41
C GLN A 134 -20.01 4.49 13.14
N PRO A 135 -20.13 5.83 13.11
CA PRO A 135 -19.77 6.59 11.91
C PRO A 135 -18.28 6.47 11.57
N ALA A 136 -17.40 6.43 12.56
CA ALA A 136 -15.98 6.20 12.34
C ALA A 136 -15.72 4.82 11.69
N LEU A 137 -16.34 3.76 12.19
CA LEU A 137 -16.23 2.41 11.63
C LEU A 137 -16.71 2.36 10.18
N ILE A 138 -17.86 2.96 9.87
CA ILE A 138 -18.38 3.00 8.49
C ILE A 138 -17.39 3.71 7.57
N SER A 139 -16.86 4.87 7.98
CA SER A 139 -15.85 5.60 7.19
C SER A 139 -14.58 4.77 6.98
N ALA A 140 -14.12 4.07 8.02
CA ALA A 140 -12.93 3.22 7.96
C ALA A 140 -13.13 2.05 7.01
N LEU A 141 -14.31 1.41 7.02
CA LEU A 141 -14.66 0.32 6.11
C LEU A 141 -14.71 0.81 4.65
N VAL A 142 -15.36 1.94 4.39
CA VAL A 142 -15.43 2.53 3.03
C VAL A 142 -14.03 2.83 2.50
N LEU A 143 -13.19 3.48 3.30
CA LEU A 143 -11.82 3.82 2.90
C LEU A 143 -10.94 2.58 2.70
N SER A 144 -11.11 1.55 3.54
CA SER A 144 -10.36 0.28 3.43
C SER A 144 -10.73 -0.49 2.16
N TRP A 145 -12.02 -0.56 1.82
CA TRP A 145 -12.46 -1.18 0.58
C TRP A 145 -12.11 -0.36 -0.65
N LEU A 146 -12.19 0.97 -0.58
CA LEU A 146 -11.74 1.85 -1.65
C LEU A 146 -10.23 1.67 -1.91
N SER A 147 -9.43 1.62 -0.85
CA SER A 147 -8.00 1.32 -0.91
C SER A 147 -7.75 -0.04 -1.58
N THR A 148 -8.51 -1.07 -1.18
CA THR A 148 -8.42 -2.42 -1.77
C THR A 148 -8.77 -2.44 -3.25
N LEU A 149 -9.82 -1.73 -3.65
CA LEU A 149 -10.21 -1.59 -5.05
C LEU A 149 -9.10 -0.93 -5.88
N LEU A 150 -8.56 0.20 -5.39
CA LEU A 150 -7.45 0.89 -6.05
C LEU A 150 -6.19 0.02 -6.11
N CYS A 151 -5.93 -0.78 -5.07
CA CYS A 151 -4.83 -1.74 -5.01
C CYS A 151 -4.94 -2.79 -6.13
N ILE A 152 -6.14 -3.35 -6.35
CA ILE A 152 -6.42 -4.29 -7.43
C ILE A 152 -6.29 -3.61 -8.80
N VAL A 153 -6.98 -2.48 -9.00
CA VAL A 153 -6.98 -1.74 -10.27
C VAL A 153 -5.56 -1.38 -10.72
N ARG A 154 -4.67 -1.05 -9.78
CA ARG A 154 -3.25 -0.74 -10.07
C ARG A 154 -2.38 -1.98 -10.28
N GLY A 155 -2.79 -3.14 -9.80
CA GLY A 155 -2.09 -4.42 -10.03
C GLY A 155 -2.40 -5.04 -11.38
N VAL A 156 -3.60 -4.80 -11.92
CA VAL A 156 -4.07 -5.38 -13.19
C VAL A 156 -3.12 -5.13 -14.37
N PRO A 157 -2.63 -3.90 -14.63
CA PRO A 157 -1.78 -3.66 -15.80
C PRO A 157 -0.45 -4.41 -15.73
N VAL A 158 0.11 -4.59 -14.54
CA VAL A 158 1.37 -5.33 -14.32
C VAL A 158 1.20 -6.79 -14.74
N VAL A 159 0.11 -7.42 -14.32
CA VAL A 159 -0.19 -8.82 -14.66
C VAL A 159 -0.50 -8.96 -16.15
N MET A 160 -1.25 -8.01 -16.73
CA MET A 160 -1.56 -8.02 -18.17
C MET A 160 -0.30 -7.92 -19.04
N GLU A 161 0.68 -7.11 -18.64
CA GLU A 161 1.95 -7.00 -19.37
C GLU A 161 2.80 -8.27 -19.27
N ALA A 162 2.79 -8.95 -18.12
CA ALA A 162 3.45 -10.26 -17.97
C ALA A 162 2.95 -11.28 -19.00
N PHE A 163 1.62 -11.43 -19.13
CA PHE A 163 1.01 -12.35 -20.10
C PHE A 163 1.26 -11.93 -21.56
N ARG A 164 1.51 -10.65 -21.84
CA ARG A 164 1.88 -10.20 -23.19
C ARG A 164 3.30 -10.60 -23.56
N TRP A 165 4.26 -10.64 -22.63
CA TRP A 165 5.62 -11.10 -22.92
C TRP A 165 5.68 -12.58 -23.23
N GLU A 166 4.88 -13.40 -22.54
CA GLU A 166 4.78 -14.83 -22.84
C GLU A 166 4.28 -15.07 -24.27
N LYS A 167 3.29 -14.30 -24.73
CA LYS A 167 2.74 -14.42 -26.10
C LYS A 167 3.61 -13.82 -27.20
N GLY A 168 4.47 -12.85 -26.88
CA GLY A 168 5.36 -12.18 -27.85
C GLY A 168 6.75 -12.81 -27.98
N GLY A 169 7.06 -13.83 -27.17
CA GLY A 169 8.30 -14.61 -27.20
C GLY A 169 8.18 -15.96 -27.92
N ALA A 170 7.07 -16.20 -28.63
CA ALA A 170 6.84 -17.37 -29.47
C ALA A 170 6.87 -17.00 -30.96
#